data_AF-A0A7X8BF57-F1
#
_entry.id   AF-A0A7X8BF57-F1
#
_cell.length_a   1.000
_cell.length_b   1.000
_cell.length_c   1.000
_cell.angle_alpha   90.00
_cell.angle_beta   90.00
_cell.angle_gamma   90.00
#
_symmetry.space_group_name_H-M   'P 1'
#
loop_
_entity.id
_entity.type
_entity.pdbx_description
1 polymer ?
#
loop_
_entity_poly.entity_id
_entity_poly.type
_entity_poly.pdbx_seq_one_letter_code
_entity_poly.pdbx_strand_id
1 'polypeptide(L)' 'MSGVNLQALVALVCFLLCLLIARAVMNIQRGQWPGGQMWVLYLRTLLGFLFAAAITLAFYAFAGIDLLHR' A
#
# COMPACT_ATOMS: atom_id res chain seq x y z
N MET A 1 14.99 -4.68 19.55
CA MET A 1 13.73 -3.99 19.22
C MET A 1 12.70 -5.06 18.91
N SER A 2 11.51 -5.02 19.53
CA SER A 2 10.46 -6.05 19.34
C SER A 2 10.14 -6.22 17.84
N GLY A 3 10.06 -7.45 17.34
CA GLY A 3 9.83 -7.71 15.91
C GLY A 3 8.49 -7.14 15.42
N VAL A 4 7.52 -7.04 16.33
CA VAL A 4 6.26 -6.28 16.20
C VAL A 4 6.46 -4.82 15.73
N ASN A 5 7.44 -4.10 16.29
CA ASN A 5 7.73 -2.72 15.88
C ASN A 5 8.31 -2.65 14.46
N LEU A 6 9.09 -3.66 14.06
CA LEU A 6 9.63 -3.74 12.71
C LEU A 6 8.50 -4.01 11.70
N GLN A 7 7.57 -4.89 12.04
CA GLN A 7 6.39 -5.20 11.23
C GLN A 7 5.47 -3.98 11.08
N ALA A 8 5.26 -3.23 12.17
CA ALA A 8 4.49 -1.99 12.15
C ALA A 8 5.14 -0.92 11.25
N LEU A 9 6.47 -0.80 11.29
CA LEU A 9 7.22 0.10 10.43
C LEU A 9 7.10 -0.29 8.95
N VAL A 10 7.21 -1.59 8.63
CA VAL A 10 7.02 -2.12 7.27
C VAL A 10 5.61 -1.88 6.77
N ALA A 11 4.59 -2.07 7.61
CA ALA A 11 3.20 -1.79 7.27
C ALA A 11 2.96 -0.30 6.98
N LEU A 12 3.55 0.60 7.79
CA LEU A 12 3.52 2.04 7.56
C LEU A 12 4.18 2.44 6.24
N VAL A 13 5.35 1.86 5.92
CA VAL A 13 6.03 2.12 4.65
C VAL A 13 5.20 1.62 3.47
N CYS A 14 4.60 0.43 3.56
CA CYS A 14 3.69 -0.09 2.53
C CYS A 14 2.45 0.80 2.33
N PHE A 15 1.90 1.33 3.41
CA PHE A 15 0.78 2.26 3.36
C PHE A 15 1.16 3.58 2.68
N LEU A 16 2.34 4.12 3.00
CA LEU A 16 2.89 5.31 2.35
C LEU A 16 3.10 5.10 0.85
N LEU A 17 3.62 3.94 0.45
CA LEU A 17 3.76 3.57 -0.97
C LEU A 17 2.40 3.48 -1.67
N CYS A 18 1.36 2.94 -1.00
CA CYS A 18 0.00 2.94 -1.55
C CYS A 18 -0.51 4.37 -1.80
N LEU A 19 -0.27 5.30 -0.89
CA LEU A 19 -0.67 6.71 -1.06
C LEU A 19 0.07 7.38 -2.23
N LEU A 20 1.34 7.06 -2.45
CA LEU A 20 2.10 7.57 -3.60
C LEU A 20 1.54 7.04 -4.93
N ILE A 21 1.24 5.75 -5.01
CA ILE A 21 0.62 5.15 -6.21
C ILE A 21 -0.78 5.76 -6.40
N ALA A 22 -1.53 6.01 -5.32
CA ALA A 22 -2.86 6.65 -5.40
C ALA A 22 -2.76 8.05 -5.99
N ARG A 23 -1.77 8.81 -5.53
CA ARG A 23 -1.46 10.12 -6.09
C ARG A 23 -1.08 10.03 -7.56
N ALA A 24 -0.25 9.06 -7.96
CA ALA A 24 0.11 8.86 -9.36
C ALA A 24 -1.13 8.55 -10.24
N VAL A 25 -2.03 7.69 -9.78
CA VAL A 25 -3.32 7.41 -10.46
C VAL A 25 -4.18 8.65 -10.59
N MET A 26 -4.32 9.41 -9.51
CA MET A 26 -5.08 10.66 -9.51
C MET A 26 -4.45 11.72 -10.44
N ASN A 27 -3.12 11.76 -10.55
CA ASN A 27 -2.42 12.64 -11.49
C ASN A 27 -2.65 12.26 -12.95
N ILE A 28 -2.71 10.95 -13.26
CA ILE A 28 -3.09 10.46 -14.59
C ILE A 28 -4.57 10.83 -14.88
N GLN A 29 -5.47 10.62 -13.91
CA GLN A 29 -6.88 11.00 -14.06
C GLN A 29 -7.10 12.50 -14.27
N ARG A 30 -6.31 13.35 -13.61
CA ARG A 30 -6.36 14.81 -13.79
C ARG A 30 -5.78 15.28 -15.14
N GLY A 31 -5.35 14.36 -16.01
CA GLY A 31 -4.82 14.68 -17.33
C GLY A 31 -3.42 15.28 -17.32
N GLN A 32 -2.72 15.25 -16.19
CA GLN A 32 -1.33 15.75 -16.12
C GLN A 32 -0.33 14.76 -16.73
N TRP A 33 -0.66 13.46 -16.75
CA TRP A 33 0.20 12.40 -17.26
C TRP A 33 -0.53 11.65 -18.39
N PRO A 34 0.13 11.38 -19.54
CA PRO A 34 -0.48 10.66 -20.64
C PRO A 34 -0.70 9.19 -20.26
N GLY A 35 -1.95 8.83 -19.97
CA GLY A 35 -2.34 7.47 -19.63
C GLY A 35 -3.81 7.25 -19.98
N GLY A 36 -4.07 6.27 -20.85
CA GLY A 36 -5.43 5.94 -21.28
C GLY A 36 -6.31 5.46 -20.12
N GLN A 37 -7.62 5.55 -20.29
CA GLN A 37 -8.64 5.16 -19.31
C GLN A 37 -8.46 3.72 -18.80
N MET A 38 -7.97 2.82 -19.66
CA MET A 38 -7.65 1.44 -19.33
C MET A 38 -6.46 1.33 -18.34
N TRP A 39 -5.51 2.25 -18.42
CA TRP A 39 -4.35 2.28 -17.54
C TRP A 39 -4.69 2.76 -16.13
N VAL A 40 -5.57 3.76 -16.05
CA VAL A 40 -6.18 4.20 -14.79
C VAL A 40 -6.94 3.06 -14.12
N LEU A 41 -7.72 2.29 -14.88
CA LEU A 41 -8.47 1.16 -14.35
C LEU A 41 -7.52 0.14 -13.73
N TYR A 42 -6.47 -0.25 -14.47
CA TYR A 42 -5.47 -1.22 -14.03
C TYR A 42 -4.74 -0.79 -12.76
N LEU A 43 -4.24 0.46 -12.72
CA LEU A 43 -3.58 0.97 -11.53
C LEU A 43 -4.55 1.08 -10.34
N ARG A 44 -5.84 1.36 -10.55
CA ARG A 44 -6.82 1.44 -9.46
C ARG A 44 -7.09 0.08 -8.83
N THR A 45 -7.19 -0.99 -9.64
CA THR A 45 -7.34 -2.35 -9.13
C THR A 45 -6.08 -2.80 -8.39
N LEU A 46 -4.90 -2.53 -8.97
CA LEU A 46 -3.60 -2.84 -8.35
C LEU A 46 -3.42 -2.10 -7.02
N LEU A 47 -3.89 -0.86 -6.96
CA LEU A 47 -3.85 -0.06 -5.75
C LEU A 47 -4.78 -0.59 -4.67
N GLY A 48 -6.01 -0.98 -5.02
CA GLY A 48 -6.94 -1.61 -4.07
C GLY A 48 -6.36 -2.90 -3.49
N PHE A 49 -5.69 -3.70 -4.32
CA PHE A 49 -5.02 -4.93 -3.90
C PHE A 49 -3.84 -4.65 -2.95
N LEU A 50 -2.98 -3.70 -3.31
CA LEU A 50 -1.83 -3.31 -2.50
C LEU A 50 -2.26 -2.70 -1.17
N PHE A 51 -3.36 -1.93 -1.17
CA PHE A 51 -3.93 -1.32 0.01
C PHE A 51 -4.54 -2.37 0.96
N ALA A 52 -5.25 -3.36 0.42
CA ALA A 52 -5.76 -4.48 1.22
C ALA A 52 -4.62 -5.29 1.85
N ALA A 53 -3.54 -5.53 1.10
CA ALA A 53 -2.33 -6.18 1.62
C ALA A 53 -1.66 -5.36 2.73
N ALA A 54 -1.53 -4.04 2.55
CA ALA A 54 -0.96 -3.13 3.55
C ALA A 54 -1.81 -3.10 4.83
N ILE A 55 -3.13 -3.04 4.72
CA ILE A 55 -4.06 -3.11 5.86
C ILE A 55 -3.90 -4.43 6.60
N THR A 56 -3.86 -5.55 5.88
CA THR A 56 -3.70 -6.88 6.48
C THR A 56 -2.40 -6.96 7.28
N LEU A 57 -1.28 -6.53 6.69
CA LEU A 57 0.02 -6.45 7.37
C LEU A 57 -0.01 -5.52 8.59
N ALA A 58 -0.71 -4.39 8.51
CA ALA A 58 -0.87 -3.47 9.64
C ALA A 58 -1.66 -4.11 10.78
N PHE A 59 -2.76 -4.82 10.48
CA PHE A 59 -3.53 -5.56 11.49
C PHE A 59 -2.72 -6.69 12.12
N TYR A 60 -1.92 -7.44 11.34
CA TYR A 60 -1.02 -8.45 11.88
C TYR A 60 0.05 -7.85 12.80
N ALA A 61 0.60 -6.69 12.43
CA ALA A 61 1.53 -5.94 13.28
C ALA A 61 0.85 -5.41 14.56
N PHE A 62 -0.38 -4.91 14.46
CA PHE A 62 -1.14 -4.40 15.61
C PHE A 62 -1.59 -5.53 16.55
N ALA A 63 -1.88 -6.71 16.00
CA ALA A 63 -2.22 -7.91 16.75
C ALA A 63 -1.03 -8.51 17.52
N GLY A 64 0.18 -7.95 17.38
CA GLY A 64 1.36 -8.43 18.09
C GLY A 64 1.88 -9.77 17.58
N ILE A 65 1.41 -10.23 16.41
CA ILE A 65 1.78 -11.53 15.86
C ILE A 65 3.11 -11.36 15.13
N ASP A 66 4.19 -11.62 15.86
CA ASP A 66 5.57 -11.53 15.37
C ASP A 66 5.84 -12.64 14.32
N LEU A 67 5.43 -12.40 13.07
CA LEU A 67 5.65 -13.34 11.96
C LEU A 67 7.12 -13.40 11.52
N LEU A 68 7.92 -12.41 11.92
CA LEU A 68 9.31 -12.21 11.46
C LEU A 68 10.34 -12.90 12.38
N HIS A 69 9.93 -13.35 13.57
CA HIS A 69 10.82 -13.92 14.59
C HIS A 69 10.37 -15.34 15.00
N ARG A 70 10.22 -16.24 14.01
CA ARG A 70 10.12 -17.68 14.28
C ARG A 70 11.49 -18.34 14.20
#